data_AF-A0A2N0Z8X3-F1
#
_entry.id   AF-A0A2N0Z8X3-F1
#
_cell.length_a   1.000
_cell.length_b   1.000
_cell.length_c   1.000
_cell.angle_alpha   90.00
_cell.angle_beta   90.00
_cell.angle_gamma   90.00
#
_symmetry.space_group_name_H-M   'P 1'
#
loop_
_entity.id
_entity.type
_entity.pdbx_description
1 polymer ?
#
loop_
_entity_poly.entity_id
_entity_poly.type
_entity_poly.pdbx_seq_one_letter_code
_entity_poly.pdbx_strand_id
1 'polypeptide(L)' 'MRSNQERLLENIHRKREVMVESAKTNGISSELTIRYSQELDVLIYEYQMLTTHSKRLQTGNIKMYFKEFIGALKKAAV' A
#
# COMPACT_ATOMS: atom_id res chain seq x y z
N MET A 1 19.02 10.78 12.03
CA MET A 1 17.84 10.07 12.57
C MET A 1 17.08 9.46 11.40
N ARG A 2 16.68 8.18 11.47
CA ARG A 2 15.89 7.54 10.40
C ARG A 2 14.49 8.16 10.34
N SER A 3 13.94 8.35 9.15
CA SER A 3 12.58 8.86 8.99
C SER A 3 11.55 7.84 9.49
N ASN A 4 10.38 8.30 9.91
CA ASN A 4 9.31 7.39 10.34
C ASN A 4 8.87 6.43 9.21
N GLN A 5 8.99 6.85 7.95
CA GLN A 5 8.71 6.02 6.78
C GLN A 5 9.72 4.88 6.62
N GLU A 6 11.01 5.15 6.77
CA GLU A 6 12.07 4.13 6.70
C GLU A 6 11.90 3.06 7.79
N ARG A 7 11.60 3.49 9.03
CA ARG A 7 11.36 2.57 10.15
C ARG A 7 10.16 1.66 9.89
N LEU A 8 9.09 2.21 9.32
CA LEU A 8 7.89 1.45 9.03
C LEU A 8 8.11 0.47 7.88
N LEU A 9 8.86 0.86 6.85
CA LEU A 9 9.25 -0.01 5.74
C LEU A 9 10.08 -1.20 6.25
N GLU A 10 11.04 -0.96 7.14
CA GLU A 10 11.84 -2.01 7.78
C GLU A 10 10.97 -2.99 8.60
N ASN A 11 9.93 -2.48 9.27
CA ASN A 11 8.99 -3.32 10.01
C ASN A 11 8.12 -4.18 9.08
N ILE A 12 7.68 -3.64 7.94
CA ILE A 12 6.97 -4.39 6.89
C ILE A 12 7.85 -5.54 6.39
N HIS A 13 9.13 -5.27 6.09
CA HIS A 13 10.06 -6.30 5.62
C HIS A 13 10.25 -7.41 6.66
N ARG A 14 10.52 -7.05 7.92
CA ARG A 14 10.67 -8.03 9.00
C ARG A 14 9.41 -8.86 9.22
N LYS A 15 8.23 -8.23 9.25
CA LYS A 15 6.96 -8.94 9.45
C LYS A 15 6.66 -9.90 8.28
N ARG A 16 6.99 -9.49 7.05
CA ARG A 16 6.86 -10.36 5.87
C ARG A 16 7.74 -11.61 5.98
N GLU A 17 8.99 -11.47 6.41
CA GLU A 17 9.89 -12.61 6.61
C GLU A 17 9.31 -13.58 7.64
N VAL A 18 8.86 -13.07 8.79
CA VAL A 18 8.21 -13.89 9.83
C VAL A 18 6.96 -14.61 9.31
N MET A 19 6.12 -13.93 8.55
CA MET A 19 4.93 -14.53 7.92
C MET A 19 5.32 -15.66 6.96
N VAL A 20 6.33 -15.45 6.12
CA VAL A 20 6.81 -16.45 5.15
C VAL A 20 7.39 -17.67 5.86
N GLU A 21 8.21 -17.47 6.89
CA GLU A 21 8.77 -18.58 7.67
C GLU A 21 7.67 -19.34 8.43
N SER A 22 6.67 -18.65 8.95
CA SER A 22 5.49 -19.30 9.53
C SER A 22 4.69 -20.07 8.49
N ALA A 23 4.52 -19.55 7.27
CA ALA A 23 3.82 -20.26 6.21
C ALA A 23 4.55 -21.56 5.80
N LYS A 24 5.89 -21.52 5.75
CA LYS A 24 6.72 -22.70 5.49
C LYS A 24 6.65 -23.73 6.60
N THR A 25 6.61 -23.28 7.86
CA THR A 25 6.70 -24.16 9.04
C THR A 25 5.33 -24.70 9.47
N ASN A 26 4.31 -23.84 9.49
CA ASN A 26 2.98 -24.11 10.03
C ASN A 26 1.90 -24.24 8.93
N GLY A 27 2.21 -23.90 7.68
CA GLY A 27 1.26 -23.86 6.58
C GLY A 27 0.54 -22.52 6.47
N ILE A 28 0.11 -22.18 5.24
CA ILE A 28 -0.51 -20.88 4.91
C ILE A 28 -1.83 -20.62 5.65
N SER A 29 -2.57 -21.67 5.99
CA SER A 29 -3.88 -21.59 6.66
C SER A 29 -3.77 -21.76 8.18
N SER A 30 -2.55 -21.83 8.73
CA SER A 30 -2.38 -21.83 10.18
C SER A 30 -2.81 -20.50 10.77
N GLU A 31 -3.41 -20.55 11.96
CA GLU A 31 -3.83 -19.35 12.69
C GLU A 31 -2.67 -18.37 12.88
N LEU A 32 -1.47 -18.89 13.16
CA LEU A 32 -0.25 -18.08 13.29
C LEU A 32 0.10 -17.33 12.01
N THR A 33 0.05 -18.01 10.86
CA THR A 33 0.37 -17.38 9.57
C THR A 33 -0.69 -16.34 9.18
N ILE A 34 -1.97 -16.64 9.44
CA ILE A 34 -3.08 -15.70 9.23
C ILE A 34 -2.92 -14.46 10.12
N ARG A 35 -2.52 -14.64 11.39
CA ARG A 35 -2.26 -13.52 12.30
C ARG A 35 -1.12 -12.65 11.79
N TYR A 36 -0.02 -13.26 11.33
CA TYR A 36 1.09 -12.50 10.75
C TYR A 36 0.73 -11.79 9.45
N SER A 37 -0.17 -12.34 8.61
CA SER A 37 -0.65 -11.62 7.43
C SER A 37 -1.50 -10.42 7.79
N GLN A 38 -2.38 -10.55 8.80
CA GLN A 38 -3.17 -9.43 9.31
C GLN A 38 -2.29 -8.31 9.90
N GLU A 39 -1.28 -8.67 10.69
CA GLU A 39 -0.32 -7.71 11.24
C GLU A 39 0.51 -7.02 10.13
N LEU A 40 0.88 -7.76 9.09
CA LEU A 40 1.56 -7.21 7.92
C LEU A 40 0.68 -6.21 7.16
N ASP A 41 -0.61 -6.51 6.99
CA ASP A 41 -1.56 -5.63 6.31
C ASP A 41 -1.75 -4.30 7.07
N VAL A 42 -1.78 -4.33 8.40
CA VAL A 42 -1.84 -3.11 9.23
C VAL A 42 -0.62 -2.22 8.98
N LEU A 43 0.58 -2.81 9.00
CA LEU A 43 1.82 -2.06 8.75
C LEU A 43 1.87 -1.47 7.34
N ILE A 44 1.40 -2.23 6.34
CA ILE A 44 1.28 -1.75 4.96
C ILE A 44 0.30 -0.58 4.87
N TYR A 45 -0.85 -0.69 5.54
CA TYR A 45 -1.85 0.38 5.57
C TYR A 45 -1.29 1.66 6.20
N GLU A 46 -0.61 1.55 7.34
CA GLU A 46 0.04 2.70 7.99
C GLU A 46 1.08 3.36 7.05
N TYR A 47 1.88 2.56 6.34
CA TYR A 47 2.86 3.07 5.39
C TYR A 47 2.20 3.75 4.20
N GLN A 48 1.12 3.15 3.69
CA GLN A 48 0.29 3.77 2.67
C GLN A 48 -0.32 5.06 3.17
N MET A 49 -0.78 5.17 4.42
CA MET A 49 -1.30 6.42 4.95
C MET A 49 -0.20 7.48 5.04
N LEU A 50 0.98 7.14 5.55
CA LEU A 50 2.11 8.07 5.62
C LEU A 50 2.60 8.54 4.24
N THR A 51 2.57 7.67 3.23
CA THR A 51 2.99 8.00 1.86
C THR A 51 1.88 8.65 1.02
N THR A 52 0.62 8.29 1.27
CA THR A 52 -0.56 8.80 0.53
C THR A 52 -1.02 10.14 1.07
N HIS A 53 -0.84 10.45 2.36
CA HIS A 53 -1.02 11.83 2.84
C HIS A 53 -0.06 12.80 2.14
N SER A 54 1.15 12.36 1.77
CA SER A 54 2.04 13.14 0.89
C SER A 54 1.58 13.17 -0.58
N LYS A 55 0.93 12.12 -1.10
CA LYS A 55 0.43 12.05 -2.49
C LYS A 55 -0.97 12.64 -2.72
N ARG A 56 -1.78 12.86 -1.68
CA ARG A 56 -3.11 13.52 -1.81
C ARG A 56 -2.97 14.98 -2.25
N LEU A 57 -1.82 15.60 -1.95
CA LEU A 57 -1.43 16.91 -2.50
C LEU A 57 -1.05 16.86 -3.99
N GLN A 58 -0.76 15.68 -4.57
CA GLN A 58 -0.34 15.55 -5.98
C GLN A 58 -1.37 14.86 -6.90
N THR A 59 -2.30 14.08 -6.36
CA THR A 59 -3.31 13.32 -7.14
C THR A 59 -4.50 14.16 -7.64
N GLY A 60 -4.63 15.42 -7.19
CA GLY A 60 -5.61 16.36 -7.73
C GLY A 60 -5.41 16.59 -9.24
N ASN A 61 -4.16 16.64 -9.70
CA ASN A 61 -3.84 16.96 -11.09
C ASN A 61 -4.15 15.79 -12.05
N ILE A 62 -3.78 14.55 -11.70
CA ILE A 62 -3.96 13.38 -12.58
C ILE A 62 -5.45 13.04 -12.81
N LYS A 63 -6.28 13.08 -11.75
CA LYS A 63 -7.73 12.88 -11.91
C LYS A 63 -8.39 13.97 -12.75
N MET A 64 -7.86 15.20 -12.68
CA MET A 64 -8.33 16.33 -13.48
C MET A 64 -7.99 16.14 -14.96
N TYR A 65 -6.74 15.79 -15.28
CA TYR A 65 -6.32 15.52 -16.66
C TYR A 65 -7.07 14.36 -17.30
N PHE A 66 -7.39 13.30 -16.54
CA PHE A 66 -8.21 12.20 -17.07
C PHE A 66 -9.64 12.67 -17.38
N LYS A 67 -10.24 13.51 -16.53
CA LYS A 67 -11.57 14.06 -16.77
C LYS A 67 -11.59 15.00 -17.99
N GLU A 68 -10.55 15.82 -18.16
CA GLU A 68 -10.38 16.68 -19.34
C GLU A 68 -10.20 15.87 -20.62
N PHE A 69 -9.36 14.83 -20.59
CA PHE A 69 -9.13 13.94 -21.72
C PHE A 69 -10.43 13.24 -22.19
N ILE A 70 -11.20 12.68 -21.26
CA ILE A 70 -12.51 12.07 -21.57
C ILE A 70 -13.50 13.12 -22.12
N GLY A 71 -13.47 14.34 -21.60
CA GLY A 71 -14.28 15.45 -22.09
C GLY A 71 -13.93 15.85 -23.53
N ALA A 72 -12.65 15.87 -23.89
CA ALA A 72 -12.18 16.15 -25.25
C ALA A 72 -12.62 15.08 -26.25
N LEU A 73 -12.55 13.80 -25.86
CA LEU A 73 -13.02 12.69 -26.70
C LEU A 73 -14.53 12.76 -26.96
N LYS A 74 -15.33 13.12 -25.95
CA LYS A 74 -16.78 13.31 -26.12
C LYS A 74 -17.13 14.46 -27.06
N LYS A 75 -16.33 15.54 -27.08
CA LYS A 75 -16.55 16.69 -27.97
C LYS A 75 -16.16 16.41 -29.42
N ALA A 76 -15.19 15.54 -29.65
CA ALA A 76 -14.74 15.16 -31.00
C ALA A 76 -15.67 14.14 -31.68
N ALA A 77 -16.62 13.55 -30.94
CA ALA A 77 -17.57 12.55 -31.43
C ALA A 77 -18.97 13.14 -31.73
N VAL A 78 -19.13 14.47 -31.67
CA VAL A 78 -20.36 15.22 -32.00
C VAL A 78 -20.11 16.09 -33.23
#